data_AF-A0A9P5UBZ6-F1
#
_entry.id   AF-A0A9P5UBZ6-F1
#
_cell.length_a   1.000
_cell.length_b   1.000
_cell.length_c   1.000
_cell.angle_alpha   90.00
_cell.angle_beta   90.00
_cell.angle_gamma   90.00
#
_symmetry.space_group_name_H-M   'P 1'
#
loop_
_entity.id
_entity.type
_entity.pdbx_description
1 polymer ?
#
loop_
_entity_poly.entity_id
_entity_poly.type
_entity_poly.pdbx_seq_one_letter_code
_entity_poly.pdbx_strand_id
1 'polypeptide(L)'
;MPSWYWEEKQDCNKALFKYMLNQDADDVFKKLQVSSNKIWKMVAEADIVPGRTAAQMKTKFDASLATFKQLYKFRNFTGHGADADDYDWDNEEAVTTHLKNLLKAGNDIAGLSAKVCRLWMKEGWYDLFNNWYHDNPCVAHEVVRSLAGKISNYNPNSDPIKWPPSDDDVQITDGLKTPQHRGSAKKEKPTPRLPTPSSSLLTSRTSSGRKGRLSGNNESLSGLLQYSKTKAEVDEHVMKLREDDMQTKAQKEAYGDAKEVLKNCFNFDDDTVEYAKKIVQCYFQHAAEAL
;
A
#
# COMPACT_ATOMS: atom_id res chain seq x y z
N MET A 1 -34.89 2.43 1.13
CA MET A 1 -34.52 2.15 -0.27
C MET A 1 -34.56 0.66 -0.49
N PRO A 2 -35.10 0.16 -1.62
CA PRO A 2 -35.20 -1.27 -1.91
C PRO A 2 -33.82 -1.94 -2.04
N SER A 3 -33.69 -3.20 -1.61
CA SER A 3 -32.42 -3.96 -1.61
C SER A 3 -31.80 -4.10 -3.01
N TRP A 4 -32.64 -4.33 -4.03
CA TRP A 4 -32.23 -4.49 -5.43
C TRP A 4 -31.48 -3.28 -6.01
N TYR A 5 -31.72 -2.08 -5.48
CA TYR A 5 -31.08 -0.85 -5.94
C TYR A 5 -29.59 -0.76 -5.54
N TRP A 6 -29.19 -1.48 -4.49
CA TRP A 6 -27.80 -1.55 -4.05
C TRP A 6 -27.02 -2.62 -4.81
N GLU A 7 -27.65 -3.74 -5.13
CA GLU A 7 -27.08 -4.83 -5.95
C GLU A 7 -26.76 -4.34 -7.37
N GLU A 8 -27.71 -3.67 -8.04
CA GLU A 8 -27.48 -3.14 -9.39
C GLU A 8 -26.30 -2.16 -9.44
N LYS A 9 -26.17 -1.29 -8.43
CA LYS A 9 -25.02 -0.37 -8.31
C LYS A 9 -23.70 -1.08 -8.05
N GLN A 10 -23.70 -2.16 -7.28
CA GLN A 10 -22.51 -2.96 -7.02
C GLN A 10 -22.05 -3.67 -8.30
N ASP A 11 -22.99 -4.21 -9.08
CA ASP A 11 -22.69 -4.89 -10.34
C ASP A 11 -22.10 -3.93 -11.38
N CYS A 12 -22.64 -2.72 -11.48
CA CYS A 12 -22.10 -1.67 -12.36
C CYS A 12 -20.64 -1.33 -12.01
N ASN A 13 -20.35 -1.17 -10.71
CA ASN A 13 -19.01 -0.86 -10.24
C ASN A 13 -18.06 -2.03 -10.49
N LYS A 14 -18.51 -3.26 -10.23
CA LYS A 14 -17.72 -4.48 -10.44
C LYS A 14 -17.36 -4.66 -11.91
N ALA A 15 -18.31 -4.47 -12.82
CA ALA A 15 -18.07 -4.54 -14.26
C ALA A 15 -17.09 -3.44 -14.71
N LEU A 16 -17.27 -2.21 -14.25
CA LEU A 16 -16.38 -1.09 -14.54
C LEU A 16 -14.95 -1.34 -14.05
N PHE A 17 -14.78 -1.77 -12.80
CA PHE A 17 -13.45 -2.00 -12.22
C PHE A 17 -12.76 -3.18 -12.88
N LYS A 18 -13.48 -4.28 -13.12
CA LYS A 18 -12.92 -5.43 -13.84
C LYS A 18 -12.43 -5.04 -15.22
N TYR A 19 -13.18 -4.24 -15.98
CA TYR A 19 -12.73 -3.80 -17.29
C TYR A 19 -11.51 -2.86 -17.22
N MET A 20 -11.54 -1.90 -16.29
CA MET A 20 -10.49 -0.89 -16.16
C MET A 20 -9.19 -1.41 -15.55
N LEU A 21 -9.24 -2.48 -14.75
CA LEU A 21 -8.15 -2.96 -13.90
C LEU A 21 -7.77 -4.44 -14.17
N ASN A 22 -8.23 -5.05 -15.27
CA ASN A 22 -7.87 -6.44 -15.60
C ASN A 22 -6.39 -6.64 -15.99
N GLN A 23 -5.97 -7.86 -16.29
CA GLN A 23 -4.58 -8.16 -16.75
C GLN A 23 -4.13 -7.37 -17.99
N ASP A 24 -5.04 -7.00 -18.91
CA ASP A 24 -4.73 -6.14 -20.06
C ASP A 24 -4.81 -4.63 -19.74
N ALA A 25 -5.03 -4.27 -18.47
CA ALA A 25 -5.24 -2.89 -18.05
C ALA A 25 -3.98 -2.03 -18.15
N ASP A 26 -2.79 -2.61 -18.31
CA ASP A 26 -1.55 -1.84 -18.47
C ASP A 26 -1.62 -0.90 -19.69
N ASP A 27 -2.16 -1.40 -20.80
CA ASP A 27 -2.32 -0.61 -22.02
C ASP A 27 -3.44 0.42 -21.88
N VAL A 28 -4.55 0.04 -21.22
CA VAL A 28 -5.65 0.96 -20.90
C VAL A 28 -5.15 2.08 -19.99
N PHE A 29 -4.27 1.77 -19.05
CA PHE A 29 -3.74 2.71 -18.07
C PHE A 29 -2.71 3.67 -18.66
N LYS A 30 -1.74 3.16 -19.44
CA LYS A 30 -0.81 4.01 -20.21
C LYS A 30 -1.60 5.02 -21.05
N LYS A 31 -2.69 4.57 -21.68
CA LYS A 31 -3.58 5.43 -22.45
C LYS A 31 -4.44 6.35 -21.55
N LEU A 32 -4.81 5.93 -20.35
CA LEU A 32 -5.55 6.75 -19.38
C LEU A 32 -4.72 7.95 -18.91
N GLN A 33 -3.40 7.74 -18.71
CA GLN A 33 -2.46 8.82 -18.36
C GLN A 33 -2.29 9.83 -19.50
N VAL A 34 -2.18 9.37 -20.74
CA VAL A 34 -1.92 10.24 -21.91
C VAL A 34 -3.20 10.89 -22.45
N SER A 35 -4.31 10.15 -22.50
CA SER A 35 -5.56 10.55 -23.16
C SER A 35 -6.80 10.02 -22.44
N SER A 36 -6.98 10.46 -21.19
CA SER A 36 -8.09 10.04 -20.32
C SER A 36 -9.47 10.09 -21.02
N ASN A 37 -9.76 11.15 -21.77
CA ASN A 37 -11.06 11.33 -22.43
C ASN A 37 -11.36 10.28 -23.52
N LYS A 38 -10.35 9.73 -24.21
CA LYS A 38 -10.57 8.70 -25.23
C LYS A 38 -10.92 7.36 -24.60
N ILE A 39 -10.26 7.00 -23.51
CA ILE A 39 -10.54 5.75 -22.78
C ILE A 39 -11.97 5.76 -22.23
N TRP A 40 -12.40 6.85 -21.60
CA TRP A 40 -13.78 6.91 -21.08
C TRP A 40 -14.85 6.84 -22.17
N LYS A 41 -14.55 7.31 -23.39
CA LYS A 41 -15.45 7.12 -24.55
C LYS A 41 -15.48 5.66 -24.99
N MET A 42 -14.33 5.01 -25.11
CA MET A 42 -14.26 3.58 -25.43
C MET A 42 -14.99 2.71 -24.41
N VAL A 43 -14.84 3.02 -23.11
CA VAL A 43 -15.57 2.33 -22.03
C VAL A 43 -17.09 2.53 -22.17
N ALA A 44 -17.53 3.71 -22.63
CA ALA A 44 -18.95 4.00 -22.84
C ALA A 44 -19.49 3.30 -24.09
N GLU A 45 -18.69 3.24 -25.15
CA GLU A 45 -18.99 2.52 -26.40
C GLU A 45 -19.02 1.00 -26.18
N ALA A 46 -18.22 0.48 -25.26
CA ALA A 46 -18.24 -0.93 -24.86
C ALA A 46 -19.49 -1.32 -24.03
N ASP A 47 -20.36 -0.35 -23.70
CA ASP A 47 -21.63 -0.54 -22.99
C ASP A 47 -21.55 -1.39 -21.71
N ILE A 48 -20.43 -1.26 -20.99
CA ILE A 48 -20.13 -2.05 -19.79
C ILE A 48 -21.12 -1.75 -18.66
N VAL A 49 -21.55 -0.49 -18.60
CA VAL A 49 -22.57 -0.03 -17.67
C VAL A 49 -23.66 0.65 -18.50
N PRO A 50 -24.79 -0.05 -18.74
CA PRO A 50 -25.79 0.40 -19.69
C PRO A 50 -26.37 1.77 -19.30
N GLY A 51 -26.48 2.66 -20.29
CA GLY A 51 -27.07 3.99 -20.13
C GLY A 51 -26.22 4.99 -19.34
N ARG A 52 -24.94 4.70 -19.09
CA ARG A 52 -24.01 5.64 -18.44
C ARG A 52 -23.13 6.36 -19.44
N THR A 53 -22.95 7.66 -19.21
CA THR A 53 -22.03 8.46 -20.03
C THR A 53 -20.58 8.30 -19.57
N ALA A 54 -19.63 8.52 -20.48
CA ALA A 54 -18.20 8.56 -20.19
C ALA A 54 -17.86 9.42 -18.95
N ALA A 55 -18.50 10.59 -18.82
CA ALA A 55 -18.29 11.49 -17.68
C ALA A 55 -18.80 10.92 -16.35
N GLN A 56 -19.94 10.21 -16.38
CA GLN A 56 -20.49 9.56 -15.19
C GLN A 56 -19.59 8.42 -14.72
N MET A 57 -19.08 7.61 -15.64
CA MET A 57 -18.17 6.51 -15.32
C MET A 57 -16.84 7.02 -14.77
N LYS A 58 -16.27 8.07 -15.39
CA LYS A 58 -15.08 8.74 -14.85
C LYS A 58 -15.30 9.23 -13.42
N THR A 59 -16.38 9.98 -13.19
CA THR A 59 -16.72 10.50 -11.85
C THR A 59 -16.87 9.39 -10.83
N LYS A 60 -17.46 8.24 -11.24
CA LYS A 60 -17.59 7.07 -10.37
C LYS A 60 -16.26 6.40 -10.07
N PHE A 61 -15.42 6.22 -11.08
CA PHE A 61 -14.08 5.67 -10.89
C PHE A 61 -13.21 6.57 -10.01
N ASP A 62 -13.21 7.88 -10.23
CA ASP A 62 -12.45 8.85 -9.42
C ASP A 62 -12.92 8.84 -7.95
N ALA A 63 -14.22 8.74 -7.71
CA ALA A 63 -14.78 8.60 -6.37
C ALA A 63 -14.33 7.29 -5.70
N SER A 64 -14.36 6.17 -6.43
CA SER A 64 -13.87 4.89 -5.93
C SER A 64 -12.37 4.89 -5.66
N LEU A 65 -11.58 5.55 -6.52
CA LEU A 65 -10.15 5.71 -6.31
C LEU A 65 -9.86 6.54 -5.04
N ALA A 66 -10.66 7.57 -4.76
CA ALA A 66 -10.56 8.32 -3.51
C ALA A 66 -10.86 7.42 -2.29
N THR A 67 -11.91 6.60 -2.35
CA THR A 67 -12.22 5.60 -1.31
C THR A 67 -11.09 4.59 -1.13
N PHE A 68 -10.52 4.08 -2.23
CA PHE A 68 -9.36 3.19 -2.18
C PHE A 68 -8.18 3.83 -1.45
N LYS A 69 -7.81 5.07 -1.78
CA LYS A 69 -6.70 5.77 -1.12
C LYS A 69 -6.92 5.93 0.38
N GLN A 70 -8.17 6.12 0.81
CA GLN A 70 -8.54 6.17 2.23
C GLN A 70 -8.42 4.78 2.88
N LEU A 71 -8.93 3.73 2.23
CA LEU A 71 -8.81 2.35 2.69
C LEU A 71 -7.36 1.89 2.79
N TYR A 72 -6.54 2.29 1.83
CA TYR A 72 -5.12 1.97 1.80
C TYR A 72 -4.39 2.59 3.00
N LYS A 73 -4.62 3.87 3.28
CA LYS A 73 -4.12 4.52 4.52
C LYS A 73 -4.64 3.82 5.78
N PHE A 74 -5.91 3.41 5.77
CA PHE A 74 -6.51 2.69 6.89
C PHE A 74 -5.81 1.35 7.15
N ARG A 75 -5.62 0.51 6.13
CA ARG A 75 -4.93 -0.78 6.26
C ARG A 75 -3.47 -0.62 6.67
N ASN A 76 -2.78 0.39 6.12
CA ASN A 76 -1.40 0.66 6.50
C ASN A 76 -1.29 1.13 7.95
N PHE A 77 -2.25 1.90 8.46
CA PHE A 77 -2.24 2.29 9.87
C PHE A 77 -2.49 1.09 10.80
N THR A 78 -3.42 0.20 10.45
CA THR A 78 -3.70 -0.99 11.25
C THR A 78 -2.59 -2.04 11.17
N GLY A 79 -1.80 -2.04 10.08
CA GLY A 79 -0.81 -3.08 9.77
C GLY A 79 0.64 -2.84 10.20
N HIS A 80 0.94 -1.87 11.08
CA HIS A 80 2.31 -1.67 11.59
C HIS A 80 2.79 -2.74 12.60
N GLY A 81 2.09 -3.87 12.70
CA GLY A 81 2.52 -5.04 13.48
C GLY A 81 1.99 -6.31 12.84
N ALA A 82 2.75 -6.87 11.89
CA ALA A 82 2.76 -8.24 11.33
C ALA A 82 1.45 -8.98 10.94
N ASP A 83 0.28 -8.70 11.53
CA ASP A 83 -0.95 -9.49 11.38
C ASP A 83 -2.08 -8.71 10.68
N ALA A 84 -1.74 -7.80 9.76
CA ALA A 84 -2.73 -6.99 9.04
C ALA A 84 -3.69 -7.81 8.16
N ASP A 85 -3.34 -9.06 7.89
CA ASP A 85 -4.05 -9.96 6.99
C ASP A 85 -5.17 -10.73 7.70
N ASP A 86 -5.09 -10.84 9.04
CA ASP A 86 -6.09 -11.51 9.89
C ASP A 86 -7.14 -10.53 10.45
N TYR A 87 -7.24 -9.34 9.88
CA TYR A 87 -8.21 -8.35 10.34
C TYR A 87 -9.64 -8.83 10.04
N ASP A 88 -10.46 -9.00 11.09
CA ASP A 88 -11.86 -9.39 10.95
C ASP A 88 -12.71 -8.21 10.42
N TRP A 89 -12.84 -8.16 9.09
CA TRP A 89 -13.66 -7.16 8.38
C TRP A 89 -15.17 -7.37 8.55
N ASP A 90 -15.60 -8.54 9.05
CA ASP A 90 -17.01 -8.83 9.30
C ASP A 90 -17.48 -8.23 10.63
N ASN A 91 -16.55 -7.99 11.56
CA ASN A 91 -16.80 -7.29 12.81
C ASN A 91 -16.88 -5.75 12.63
N GLU A 92 -18.10 -5.25 12.44
CA GLU A 92 -18.37 -3.81 12.25
C GLU A 92 -17.90 -2.95 13.45
N GLU A 93 -17.98 -3.47 14.68
CA GLU A 93 -17.55 -2.75 15.89
C GLU A 93 -16.03 -2.60 15.96
N ALA A 94 -15.29 -3.64 15.57
CA ALA A 94 -13.84 -3.56 15.44
C ALA A 94 -13.44 -2.52 14.39
N VAL A 95 -13.98 -2.62 13.17
CA VAL A 95 -13.68 -1.67 12.07
C VAL A 95 -13.98 -0.23 12.49
N THR A 96 -15.13 0.02 13.11
CA THR A 96 -15.49 1.38 13.56
C THR A 96 -14.59 1.90 14.68
N THR A 97 -14.13 1.04 15.59
CA THR A 97 -13.18 1.41 16.64
C THR A 97 -11.83 1.81 16.04
N HIS A 98 -11.34 1.06 15.06
CA HIS A 98 -10.10 1.40 14.36
C HIS A 98 -10.22 2.69 13.54
N LEU A 99 -11.37 2.92 12.88
CA LEU A 99 -11.62 4.19 12.17
C LEU A 99 -11.57 5.39 13.13
N LYS A 100 -12.12 5.26 14.34
CA LYS A 100 -12.02 6.29 15.38
C LYS A 100 -10.58 6.51 15.84
N ASN A 101 -9.80 5.44 15.99
CA ASN A 101 -8.39 5.54 16.39
C ASN A 101 -7.55 6.23 15.31
N LEU A 102 -7.80 5.93 14.03
CA LEU A 102 -7.12 6.57 12.92
C LEU A 102 -7.46 8.07 12.83
N LEU A 103 -8.71 8.45 13.09
CA LEU A 103 -9.12 9.85 13.19
C LEU A 103 -8.42 10.57 14.35
N LYS A 104 -8.29 9.91 15.52
CA LYS A 104 -7.55 10.45 16.68
C LYS A 104 -6.06 10.64 16.37
N ALA A 105 -5.48 9.80 15.52
CA ALA A 105 -4.09 9.92 15.07
C ALA A 105 -3.86 11.09 14.07
N GLY A 106 -4.90 11.86 13.74
CA GLY A 106 -4.80 13.02 12.85
C GLY A 106 -4.85 12.67 11.36
N ASN A 107 -5.20 11.43 11.01
CA ASN A 107 -5.41 11.05 9.61
C ASN A 107 -6.84 11.39 9.20
N ASP A 108 -6.98 12.20 8.16
CA ASP A 108 -8.29 12.53 7.60
C ASP A 108 -8.81 11.39 6.71
N ILE A 109 -9.91 10.76 7.15
CA ILE A 109 -10.62 9.67 6.46
C ILE A 109 -12.09 10.07 6.22
N ALA A 110 -12.36 11.35 6.02
CA ALA A 110 -13.72 11.84 5.82
C ALA A 110 -14.48 11.00 4.77
N GLY A 111 -15.57 10.36 5.19
CA GLY A 111 -16.47 9.59 4.32
C GLY A 111 -16.29 8.07 4.34
N LEU A 112 -15.26 7.53 5.01
CA LEU A 112 -15.11 6.09 5.16
C LEU A 112 -15.95 5.56 6.33
N SER A 113 -16.73 4.50 6.07
CA SER A 113 -17.55 3.82 7.07
C SER A 113 -17.24 2.34 7.06
N ALA A 114 -17.48 1.65 8.19
CA ALA A 114 -17.21 0.22 8.29
C ALA A 114 -17.96 -0.61 7.23
N LYS A 115 -19.19 -0.20 6.88
CA LYS A 115 -19.97 -0.81 5.79
C LYS A 115 -19.29 -0.70 4.43
N VAL A 116 -18.67 0.45 4.15
CA VAL A 116 -17.91 0.66 2.91
C VAL A 116 -16.65 -0.20 2.92
N CYS A 117 -15.92 -0.27 4.03
CA CYS A 117 -14.76 -1.13 4.16
C CYS A 117 -15.10 -2.60 3.90
N ARG A 118 -16.12 -3.12 4.57
CA ARG A 118 -16.56 -4.51 4.41
C ARG A 118 -17.00 -4.81 2.98
N LEU A 119 -17.75 -3.90 2.35
CA LEU A 119 -18.16 -4.07 0.96
C LEU A 119 -16.95 -4.16 0.00
N TRP A 120 -15.96 -3.29 0.20
CA TRP A 120 -14.75 -3.26 -0.62
C TRP A 120 -13.92 -4.53 -0.51
N MET A 121 -13.80 -5.08 0.71
CA MET A 121 -13.10 -6.35 0.94
C MET A 121 -13.89 -7.53 0.39
N LYS A 122 -15.20 -7.61 0.67
CA LYS A 122 -16.06 -8.70 0.21
C LYS A 122 -16.10 -8.83 -1.32
N GLU A 123 -16.13 -7.70 -2.04
CA GLU A 123 -16.14 -7.72 -3.51
C GLU A 123 -14.75 -7.86 -4.13
N GLY A 124 -13.68 -7.90 -3.34
CA GLY A 124 -12.30 -7.94 -3.83
C GLY A 124 -11.88 -6.67 -4.57
N TRP A 125 -12.60 -5.55 -4.39
CA TRP A 125 -12.26 -4.28 -5.03
C TRP A 125 -10.97 -3.71 -4.48
N TYR A 126 -10.71 -3.91 -3.19
CA TYR A 126 -9.46 -3.48 -2.59
C TYR A 126 -8.27 -4.15 -3.27
N ASP A 127 -8.29 -5.48 -3.44
CA ASP A 127 -7.18 -6.22 -4.06
C ASP A 127 -6.98 -5.83 -5.52
N LEU A 128 -8.07 -5.66 -6.27
CA LEU A 128 -8.01 -5.16 -7.66
C LEU A 128 -7.29 -3.80 -7.74
N PHE A 129 -7.67 -2.86 -6.89
CA PHE A 129 -7.01 -1.55 -6.86
C PHE A 129 -5.60 -1.63 -6.28
N ASN A 130 -5.34 -2.46 -5.27
CA ASN A 130 -4.03 -2.57 -4.63
C ASN A 130 -2.99 -3.17 -5.57
N ASN A 131 -3.32 -4.28 -6.23
CA ASN A 131 -2.46 -4.92 -7.22
C ASN A 131 -2.15 -3.93 -8.35
N TRP A 132 -3.14 -3.16 -8.78
CA TRP A 132 -2.94 -2.13 -9.79
C TRP A 132 -2.12 -0.93 -9.30
N TYR A 133 -2.28 -0.50 -8.05
CA TYR A 133 -1.62 0.68 -7.49
C TYR A 133 -0.23 0.41 -6.93
N HIS A 134 0.16 -0.85 -6.69
CA HIS A 134 1.45 -1.21 -6.09
C HIS A 134 2.28 -2.18 -6.92
N ASP A 135 1.65 -3.15 -7.59
CA ASP A 135 2.39 -4.17 -8.34
C ASP A 135 2.61 -3.77 -9.80
N ASN A 136 1.99 -2.67 -10.26
CA ASN A 136 2.16 -2.18 -11.62
C ASN A 136 3.44 -1.33 -11.74
N PRO A 137 4.50 -1.82 -12.43
CA PRO A 137 5.76 -1.11 -12.57
C PRO A 137 5.62 0.21 -13.36
N CYS A 138 4.50 0.44 -14.05
CA CYS A 138 4.24 1.65 -14.81
C CYS A 138 3.67 2.80 -13.97
N VAL A 139 3.20 2.54 -12.74
CA VAL A 139 2.75 3.60 -11.82
C VAL A 139 3.98 4.15 -11.11
N ALA A 140 4.47 5.31 -11.53
CA ALA A 140 5.56 5.98 -10.83
C ALA A 140 5.11 6.35 -9.40
N HIS A 141 5.56 5.59 -8.40
CA HIS A 141 5.33 5.93 -7.00
C HIS A 141 6.25 7.07 -6.59
N GLU A 142 5.70 8.08 -5.91
CA GLU A 142 6.52 9.00 -5.14
C GLU A 142 7.16 8.19 -4.01
N VAL A 143 8.41 7.77 -4.22
CA VAL A 143 9.19 7.13 -3.17
C VAL A 143 9.40 8.17 -2.10
N VAL A 144 8.53 8.16 -1.09
CA VAL A 144 8.76 8.86 0.18
C VAL A 144 9.96 8.16 0.80
N ARG A 145 11.17 8.55 0.35
CA ARG A 145 12.39 8.29 1.07
C ARG A 145 12.18 8.99 2.39
N SER A 146 11.83 8.23 3.42
CA SER A 146 11.78 8.69 4.80
C SER A 146 13.03 9.52 5.00
N LEU A 147 12.86 10.84 5.03
CA LEU A 147 13.96 11.76 5.31
C LEU A 147 14.56 11.23 6.58
N ALA A 148 15.80 10.74 6.50
CA ALA A 148 16.51 10.09 7.57
C ALA A 148 16.28 10.90 8.84
N GLY A 149 15.34 10.43 9.67
CA GLY A 149 15.04 11.06 10.93
C GLY A 149 16.37 11.14 11.64
N LYS A 150 16.76 12.36 12.04
CA LYS A 150 18.03 12.64 12.71
C LYS A 150 18.19 11.60 13.81
N ILE A 151 19.02 10.59 13.54
CA ILE A 151 19.20 9.44 14.41
C ILE A 151 19.70 10.06 15.71
N SER A 152 18.94 9.86 16.79
CA SER A 152 19.35 10.31 18.12
C SER A 152 20.76 9.79 18.35
N ASN A 153 21.71 10.69 18.60
CA ASN A 153 23.10 10.34 18.83
C ASN A 153 23.15 9.36 20.00
N TYR A 154 23.44 8.09 19.68
CA TYR A 154 23.75 7.07 20.66
C TYR A 154 24.97 7.55 21.47
N ASN A 155 24.79 7.72 22.78
CA ASN A 155 25.87 8.08 23.69
C ASN A 155 26.47 6.78 24.25
N PRO A 156 27.69 6.37 23.84
CA PRO A 156 28.30 5.12 24.30
C PRO A 156 28.74 5.15 25.78
N ASN A 157 28.57 6.28 26.48
CA ASN A 157 28.89 6.43 27.89
C ASN A 157 27.64 6.50 28.80
N SER A 158 26.45 6.14 28.31
CA SER A 158 25.31 5.93 29.22
C SER A 158 25.53 4.65 30.01
N ASP A 159 25.55 4.79 31.34
CA ASP A 159 25.70 3.73 32.33
C ASP A 159 24.86 2.47 32.00
N PRO A 160 25.32 1.27 32.38
CA PRO A 160 24.58 0.03 32.15
C PRO A 160 23.16 0.16 32.68
N ILE A 161 22.19 -0.10 31.79
CA ILE A 161 20.76 -0.11 32.07
C ILE A 161 20.53 -1.06 33.26
N LYS A 162 20.29 -0.48 34.44
CA LYS A 162 19.81 -1.21 35.60
C LYS A 162 18.37 -1.62 35.29
N TRP A 163 18.19 -2.90 34.97
CA TRP A 163 16.87 -3.51 34.93
C TRP A 163 16.16 -3.24 36.26
N PRO A 164 14.95 -2.65 36.27
CA PRO A 164 14.21 -2.49 37.51
C PRO A 164 13.89 -3.88 38.08
N PRO A 165 14.06 -4.10 39.39
CA PRO A 165 13.55 -5.30 40.02
C PRO A 165 12.03 -5.33 39.85
N SER A 166 11.50 -6.51 39.51
CA SER A 166 10.08 -6.81 39.63
C SER A 166 9.67 -6.65 41.08
N ASP A 167 8.88 -5.62 41.36
CA ASP A 167 8.08 -5.54 42.57
C ASP A 167 6.61 -5.37 42.17
N ASP A 168 5.82 -6.31 42.66
CA ASP A 168 4.37 -6.29 42.75
C ASP A 168 3.88 -5.07 43.55
N ASP A 169 2.61 -4.70 43.32
CA ASP A 169 1.79 -3.73 44.05
C ASP A 169 2.15 -2.24 43.99
N VAL A 170 1.49 -1.47 43.10
CA VAL A 170 1.10 -0.08 43.39
C VAL A 170 -0.27 0.27 42.82
N GLN A 171 -1.12 0.74 43.74
CA GLN A 171 -2.47 1.27 43.58
C GLN A 171 -2.53 2.50 42.66
N ILE A 172 -3.49 2.53 41.76
CA ILE A 172 -3.83 3.72 40.95
C ILE A 172 -4.66 4.66 41.82
N THR A 173 -4.07 5.78 42.24
CA THR A 173 -4.80 6.93 42.78
C THR A 173 -4.77 8.11 41.81
N ASP A 174 -5.84 8.90 41.94
CA ASP A 174 -6.31 9.99 41.09
C ASP A 174 -5.31 11.09 40.72
N GLY A 175 -5.59 11.68 39.55
CA GLY A 175 -5.68 13.14 39.47
C GLY A 175 -4.72 13.80 38.48
N LEU A 176 -5.17 13.98 37.23
CA LEU A 176 -4.62 15.02 36.35
C LEU A 176 -5.73 15.94 35.86
N LYS A 177 -5.62 17.20 36.30
CA LYS A 177 -6.51 18.33 36.01
C LYS A 177 -6.27 18.83 34.59
N THR A 178 -7.35 18.91 33.81
CA THR A 178 -7.40 19.59 32.51
C THR A 178 -7.65 21.09 32.71
N PRO A 179 -6.94 22.00 31.99
CA PRO A 179 -7.23 23.42 32.03
C PRO A 179 -8.50 23.76 31.23
N GLN A 180 -9.46 24.42 31.91
CA GLN A 180 -10.60 25.10 31.29
C GLN A 180 -10.13 26.33 30.51
N HIS A 181 -10.41 26.39 29.21
CA HIS A 181 -10.49 27.66 28.48
C HIS A 181 -11.96 27.94 28.11
N ARG A 182 -12.57 28.87 28.85
CA ARG A 182 -13.75 29.64 28.42
C ARG A 182 -13.30 30.76 27.49
N GLY A 183 -14.06 31.01 26.44
CA GLY A 183 -13.84 32.16 25.54
C GLY A 183 -14.90 32.25 24.45
N SER A 184 -16.05 32.81 24.81
CA SER A 184 -17.17 33.16 23.93
C SER A 184 -16.82 34.29 22.97
N ALA A 185 -17.26 34.24 21.71
CA ALA A 185 -17.96 35.35 21.03
C ALA A 185 -18.28 35.06 19.55
N LYS A 186 -19.55 35.31 19.20
CA LYS A 186 -20.10 35.41 17.84
C LYS A 186 -19.56 36.66 17.12
N LYS A 187 -19.41 36.61 15.78
CA LYS A 187 -19.96 37.61 14.84
C LYS A 187 -19.67 37.27 13.36
N GLU A 188 -20.76 37.02 12.64
CA GLU A 188 -21.19 37.53 11.32
C GLU A 188 -20.17 37.83 10.18
N LYS A 189 -20.48 37.23 9.02
CA LYS A 189 -20.10 37.62 7.63
C LYS A 189 -20.88 38.88 7.20
N PRO A 190 -20.38 39.76 6.29
CA PRO A 190 -20.52 39.53 4.83
C PRO A 190 -19.48 40.17 3.85
N THR A 191 -19.09 39.37 2.82
CA THR A 191 -18.87 39.68 1.37
C THR A 191 -17.80 40.73 0.89
N PRO A 192 -17.47 40.82 -0.44
CA PRO A 192 -16.08 40.72 -0.93
C PRO A 192 -15.56 41.97 -1.67
N ARG A 193 -14.24 42.17 -1.74
CA ARG A 193 -13.59 43.06 -2.74
C ARG A 193 -12.17 42.57 -3.12
N LEU A 194 -11.94 42.43 -4.43
CA LEU A 194 -10.68 42.68 -5.16
C LEU A 194 -10.73 44.15 -5.67
N PRO A 195 -9.66 44.85 -6.13
CA PRO A 195 -8.35 44.44 -6.69
C PRO A 195 -7.16 45.10 -5.91
N THR A 196 -5.85 45.02 -6.19
CA THR A 196 -5.02 45.27 -7.39
C THR A 196 -3.54 45.01 -6.97
N PRO A 197 -2.55 44.86 -7.88
CA PRO A 197 -1.18 44.43 -7.55
C PRO A 197 -0.24 45.61 -7.28
N SER A 198 0.83 45.37 -6.50
CA SER A 198 2.06 46.17 -6.59
C SER A 198 3.30 45.45 -6.05
N SER A 199 4.31 45.49 -6.92
CA SER A 199 5.73 45.28 -6.75
C SER A 199 6.32 45.85 -5.44
N SER A 200 7.31 45.19 -4.85
CA SER A 200 8.72 45.62 -4.93
C SER A 200 9.59 45.12 -3.75
N LEU A 201 10.90 45.05 -4.05
CA LEU A 201 12.06 45.15 -3.14
C LEU A 201 12.65 43.88 -2.50
N LEU A 202 13.62 43.35 -3.25
CA LEU A 202 14.98 43.02 -2.81
C LEU A 202 15.34 43.44 -1.38
N THR A 203 15.74 42.48 -0.56
CA THR A 203 16.75 42.68 0.48
C THR A 203 17.69 41.47 0.53
N SER A 204 18.83 41.63 -0.13
CA SER A 204 20.05 40.87 0.11
C SER A 204 20.54 41.11 1.55
N ARG A 205 20.66 40.05 2.36
CA ARG A 205 21.49 40.05 3.57
C ARG A 205 22.61 39.05 3.42
N THR A 206 23.80 39.62 3.29
CA THR A 206 25.11 39.03 3.51
C THR A 206 25.43 38.96 5.02
N SER A 207 26.57 38.33 5.33
CA SER A 207 27.18 38.08 6.66
C SER A 207 26.74 36.74 7.26
N SER A 208 27.59 35.87 7.80
CA SER A 208 29.01 35.93 8.16
C SER A 208 29.47 34.46 8.30
N GLY A 209 30.64 34.07 7.81
CA GLY A 209 31.83 34.10 8.66
C GLY A 209 31.80 33.03 9.76
N ARG A 210 31.86 31.74 9.41
CA ARG A 210 32.29 30.68 10.36
C ARG A 210 33.38 29.82 9.74
N LYS A 211 34.61 30.29 9.98
CA LYS A 211 35.87 29.56 9.83
C LYS A 211 36.02 28.75 11.13
N GLY A 212 35.94 27.43 11.07
CA GLY A 212 36.05 26.59 12.26
C GLY A 212 36.10 25.10 11.98
N ARG A 213 37.31 24.54 12.14
CA ARG A 213 37.63 23.12 12.39
C ARG A 213 37.30 22.10 11.28
N LEU A 214 38.25 21.97 10.35
CA LEU A 214 38.54 20.71 9.67
C LEU A 214 39.44 19.88 10.59
N SER A 215 38.86 19.05 11.47
CA SER A 215 39.60 17.98 12.14
C SER A 215 38.63 16.98 12.74
N GLY A 216 38.55 15.78 12.13
CA GLY A 216 37.83 14.62 12.66
C GLY A 216 36.49 14.30 11.98
N ASN A 217 36.49 13.95 10.69
CA ASN A 217 35.28 13.49 9.97
C ASN A 217 35.47 12.14 9.25
N ASN A 218 36.48 11.34 9.63
CA ASN A 218 36.74 10.05 8.98
C ASN A 218 35.86 8.90 9.54
N GLU A 219 35.34 9.03 10.77
CA GLU A 219 34.46 8.00 11.36
C GLU A 219 33.06 8.00 10.73
N SER A 220 32.58 9.15 10.25
CA SER A 220 31.26 9.25 9.62
C SER A 220 31.15 8.54 8.27
N LEU A 221 32.28 8.30 7.58
CA LEU A 221 32.29 7.52 6.33
C LEU A 221 32.27 6.01 6.58
N SER A 222 32.83 5.56 7.71
CA SER A 222 32.86 4.13 8.07
C SER A 222 31.44 3.58 8.27
N GLY A 223 30.55 4.33 8.93
CA GLY A 223 29.16 3.91 9.13
C GLY A 223 28.37 3.81 7.83
N LEU A 224 28.60 4.74 6.89
CA LEU A 224 27.93 4.73 5.58
C LEU A 224 28.40 3.54 4.72
N LEU A 225 29.70 3.24 4.73
CA LEU A 225 30.25 2.06 4.03
C LEU A 225 29.69 0.76 4.61
N GLN A 226 29.63 0.64 5.94
CA GLN A 226 29.07 -0.53 6.61
C GLN A 226 27.59 -0.71 6.29
N TYR A 227 26.80 0.37 6.30
CA TYR A 227 25.39 0.33 5.89
C TYR A 227 25.23 -0.07 4.42
N SER A 228 26.06 0.45 3.51
CA SER A 228 25.99 0.08 2.09
C SER A 228 26.30 -1.40 1.86
N LYS A 229 27.22 -1.96 2.65
CA LYS A 229 27.58 -3.38 2.61
C LYS A 229 26.45 -4.26 3.13
N THR A 230 25.93 -3.97 4.32
CA THR A 230 24.82 -4.76 4.89
C THR A 230 23.57 -4.68 4.03
N LYS A 231 23.29 -3.52 3.41
CA LYS A 231 22.20 -3.39 2.47
C LYS A 231 22.39 -4.26 1.23
N ALA A 232 23.59 -4.29 0.64
CA ALA A 232 23.88 -5.15 -0.50
C ALA A 232 23.70 -6.64 -0.17
N GLU A 233 24.11 -7.07 1.03
CA GLU A 233 23.92 -8.45 1.50
C GLU A 233 22.43 -8.81 1.67
N VAL A 234 21.61 -7.88 2.20
CA VAL A 234 20.15 -8.08 2.30
C VAL A 234 19.51 -8.15 0.91
N ASP A 235 19.88 -7.24 0.01
CA ASP A 235 19.35 -7.22 -1.36
C ASP A 235 19.73 -8.52 -2.12
N GLU A 236 20.96 -9.02 -1.94
CA GLU A 236 21.40 -10.31 -2.49
C GLU A 236 20.57 -11.49 -1.95
N HIS A 237 20.31 -11.53 -0.64
CA HIS A 237 19.49 -12.56 -0.03
C HIS A 237 18.04 -12.52 -0.54
N VAL A 238 17.45 -11.33 -0.69
CA VAL A 238 16.09 -11.16 -1.24
C VAL A 238 16.03 -11.64 -2.70
N MET A 239 17.05 -11.33 -3.50
CA MET A 239 17.11 -11.81 -4.88
C MET A 239 17.23 -13.33 -4.95
N LYS A 240 18.01 -13.95 -4.07
CA LYS A 240 18.14 -15.41 -3.98
C LYS A 240 16.81 -16.09 -3.63
N LEU A 241 16.09 -15.57 -2.62
CA LEU A 241 14.77 -16.08 -2.25
C LEU A 241 13.76 -16.00 -3.42
N ARG A 242 13.80 -14.92 -4.20
CA ARG A 242 12.94 -14.77 -5.39
C ARG A 242 13.30 -15.79 -6.48
N GLU A 243 14.58 -16.03 -6.71
CA GLU A 243 15.03 -17.03 -7.67
C GLU A 243 14.59 -18.44 -7.24
N ASP A 244 14.76 -18.79 -5.96
CA ASP A 244 14.33 -20.08 -5.42
C ASP A 244 12.81 -20.28 -5.52
N ASP A 245 12.00 -19.23 -5.27
CA ASP A 245 10.54 -19.25 -5.44
C ASP A 245 10.14 -19.44 -6.92
N MET A 246 10.79 -18.71 -7.84
CA MET A 246 10.56 -18.87 -9.28
C MET A 246 10.91 -20.28 -9.75
N GLN A 247 12.02 -20.86 -9.29
CA GLN A 247 12.43 -22.22 -9.62
C GLN A 247 11.43 -23.25 -9.07
N THR A 248 10.99 -23.09 -7.82
CA THR A 248 10.00 -23.98 -7.19
C THR A 248 8.67 -23.93 -7.95
N LYS A 249 8.22 -22.74 -8.36
CA LYS A 249 7.01 -22.56 -9.15
C LYS A 249 7.13 -23.23 -10.52
N ALA A 250 8.24 -23.02 -11.22
CA ALA A 250 8.49 -23.63 -12.54
C ALA A 250 8.56 -25.17 -12.45
N GLN A 251 9.20 -25.72 -11.42
CA GLN A 251 9.23 -27.16 -11.18
C GLN A 251 7.83 -27.74 -10.92
N LYS A 252 6.99 -27.03 -10.16
CA LYS A 252 5.62 -27.45 -9.85
C LYS A 252 4.72 -27.42 -11.10
N GLU A 253 4.88 -26.43 -11.96
CA GLU A 253 4.18 -26.32 -13.24
C GLU A 253 4.59 -27.47 -14.18
N ALA A 254 5.89 -27.68 -14.37
CA ALA A 254 6.41 -28.79 -15.18
C ALA A 254 5.96 -30.16 -14.67
N TYR A 255 5.88 -30.35 -13.35
CA TYR A 255 5.31 -31.55 -12.75
C TYR A 255 3.82 -31.73 -13.07
N GLY A 256 3.04 -30.64 -13.05
CA GLY A 256 1.64 -30.64 -13.44
C GLY A 256 1.44 -31.13 -14.89
N ASP A 257 2.21 -30.56 -15.81
CA ASP A 257 2.18 -30.91 -17.23
C ASP A 257 2.62 -32.37 -17.46
N ALA A 258 3.72 -32.78 -16.85
CA ALA A 258 4.22 -34.15 -16.93
C ALA A 258 3.19 -35.16 -16.40
N LYS A 259 2.49 -34.82 -15.31
CA LYS A 259 1.44 -35.66 -14.75
C LYS A 259 0.23 -35.79 -15.69
N GLU A 260 -0.11 -34.73 -16.43
CA GLU A 260 -1.17 -34.76 -17.44
C GLU A 260 -0.79 -35.65 -18.62
N VAL A 261 0.45 -35.55 -19.11
CA VAL A 261 1.00 -36.43 -20.16
C VAL A 261 0.91 -37.89 -19.73
N LEU A 262 1.33 -38.21 -18.49
CA LEU A 262 1.28 -39.59 -17.99
C LEU A 262 -0.14 -40.13 -17.82
N LYS A 263 -1.11 -39.27 -17.49
CA LYS A 263 -2.52 -39.65 -17.40
C LYS A 263 -3.10 -39.99 -18.78
N ASN A 264 -2.63 -39.32 -19.82
CA ASN A 264 -3.08 -39.46 -21.20
C ASN A 264 -2.06 -40.18 -22.09
N CYS A 265 -1.25 -41.08 -21.52
CA CYS A 265 -0.05 -41.62 -22.16
C CYS A 265 -0.27 -42.27 -23.53
N PHE A 266 -1.46 -42.82 -23.80
CA PHE A 266 -1.80 -43.41 -25.10
C PHE A 266 -1.86 -42.40 -26.26
N ASN A 267 -1.94 -41.10 -25.96
CA ASN A 267 -2.01 -40.04 -26.97
C ASN A 267 -0.64 -39.41 -27.28
N PHE A 268 0.43 -39.85 -26.63
CA PHE A 268 1.78 -39.30 -26.76
C PHE A 268 2.76 -40.38 -27.23
N ASP A 269 3.84 -39.97 -27.87
CA ASP A 269 4.96 -40.86 -28.21
C ASP A 269 5.72 -41.34 -26.96
N ASP A 270 6.39 -42.48 -27.09
CA ASP A 270 7.13 -43.12 -25.99
C ASP A 270 8.23 -42.21 -25.41
N ASP A 271 8.89 -41.39 -26.24
CA ASP A 271 9.94 -40.46 -25.82
C ASP A 271 9.39 -39.36 -24.90
N THR A 272 8.24 -38.80 -25.25
CA THR A 272 7.53 -37.79 -24.45
C THR A 272 7.06 -38.38 -23.11
N VAL A 273 6.56 -39.62 -23.12
CA VAL A 273 6.18 -40.34 -21.90
C VAL A 273 7.41 -40.62 -21.01
N GLU A 274 8.55 -41.00 -21.59
CA GLU A 274 9.79 -41.20 -20.85
C GLU A 274 10.31 -39.90 -20.22
N TYR A 275 10.25 -38.79 -20.97
CA TYR A 275 10.64 -37.47 -20.48
C TYR A 275 9.75 -37.01 -19.31
N ALA A 276 8.42 -37.20 -19.41
CA ALA A 276 7.50 -36.89 -18.33
C ALA A 276 7.80 -37.71 -17.05
N LYS A 277 8.17 -38.99 -17.18
CA LYS A 277 8.62 -39.81 -16.03
C LYS A 277 9.86 -39.22 -15.35
N LYS A 278 10.83 -38.75 -16.14
CA LYS A 278 12.05 -38.11 -15.60
C LYS A 278 11.74 -36.83 -14.83
N ILE A 279 10.85 -35.98 -15.34
CA ILE A 279 10.41 -34.76 -14.62
C ILE A 279 9.77 -35.12 -13.27
N VAL A 280 8.86 -36.08 -13.26
CA VAL A 280 8.20 -36.54 -12.03
C VAL A 280 9.22 -37.09 -11.02
N GLN A 281 10.19 -37.86 -11.48
CA GLN A 281 11.26 -38.39 -10.63
C GLN A 281 12.14 -37.27 -10.04
N CYS A 282 12.57 -36.30 -10.86
CA CYS A 282 13.34 -35.14 -10.40
C CYS A 282 12.57 -34.32 -9.36
N TYR A 283 11.26 -34.11 -9.56
CA TYR A 283 10.42 -33.39 -8.60
C TYR A 283 10.38 -34.08 -7.24
N PHE A 284 10.23 -35.41 -7.20
CA PHE A 284 10.26 -36.15 -5.93
C PHE A 284 11.63 -36.16 -5.26
N GLN A 285 12.71 -36.18 -6.03
CA GLN A 285 14.07 -36.09 -5.49
C GLN A 285 14.30 -34.73 -4.82
N HIS A 286 13.92 -33.63 -5.48
CA HIS A 286 13.98 -32.29 -4.89
C HIS A 286 13.08 -32.13 -3.66
N ALA A 287 11.87 -32.69 -3.69
CA ALA A 287 10.96 -32.65 -2.55
C ALA A 287 11.50 -33.45 -1.34
N ALA A 288 12.27 -34.53 -1.59
CA ALA A 288 12.91 -35.30 -0.53
C ALA A 288 14.13 -34.58 0.08
N GLU A 289 14.86 -33.78 -0.70
CA GLU A 289 15.99 -32.97 -0.21
C GLU A 289 15.55 -31.74 0.60
N ALA A 290 14.30 -31.31 0.46
CA ALA A 290 13.72 -30.19 1.18
C ALA A 290 13.12 -30.56 2.56
N LEU A 291 13.02 -31.85 2.88
CA LEU A 291 12.54 -32.38 4.16
C LEU A 291 13.69 -32.63 5.15
#